data_AF-A0A1H2XH61-F1
#
_entry.id   AF-A0A1H2XH61-F1
#
_cell.length_a   1.000
_cell.length_b   1.000
_cell.length_c   1.000
_cell.angle_alpha   90.00
_cell.angle_beta   90.00
_cell.angle_gamma   90.00
#
_symmetry.space_group_name_H-M   'P 1'
#
loop_
_entity.id
_entity.type
_entity.pdbx_description
1 polymer ?
#
loop_
_entity_poly.entity_id
_entity_poly.type
_entity_poly.pdbx_seq_one_letter_code
_entity_poly.pdbx_strand_id
1 'polypeptide(L)'
;MDLWEKCYISKYPELEIKCKEDYSLNGYDWKQIAKEMVFNRTKEDFSKMVLAHEGILQVVDSLNIRMCKVFNFNLEVTIVLYCGLCNSAGWVDTYDNKRAILFGIDKIARLNWHTIEKLESLVAHELCHVIHFHIRGEDKLPSSIDSNIFNEGIWYLYEEGFAQFFQYKLLDKEVDTRGKEWFDICRANERQLKNLYLKALFDEEKGTQDFLGAGLKY
;
A
#
# COMPACT_ATOMS: atom_id res chain seq x y z
N MET A 1 -9.01 -5.58 21.19
CA MET A 1 -10.06 -4.73 20.59
C MET A 1 -10.37 -3.50 21.44
N ASP A 2 -10.96 -3.61 22.63
CA ASP A 2 -11.31 -2.44 23.46
C ASP A 2 -10.15 -1.48 23.74
N LEU A 3 -8.95 -2.00 24.05
CA LEU A 3 -7.76 -1.17 24.24
C LEU A 3 -7.35 -0.42 22.96
N TRP A 4 -7.46 -1.09 21.81
CA TRP A 4 -7.18 -0.47 20.52
C TRP A 4 -8.18 0.66 20.24
N GLU A 5 -9.48 0.36 20.38
CA GLU A 5 -10.55 1.31 20.06
C GLU A 5 -10.58 2.50 21.03
N LYS A 6 -10.55 2.24 22.36
CA LYS A 6 -10.77 3.28 23.37
C LYS A 6 -9.50 4.00 23.80
N CYS A 7 -8.32 3.37 23.71
CA CYS A 7 -7.09 3.90 24.29
C CYS A 7 -6.00 4.26 23.27
N TYR A 8 -6.04 3.69 22.07
CA TYR A 8 -5.05 3.92 21.02
C TYR A 8 -5.62 4.72 19.84
N ILE A 9 -6.49 4.12 19.04
CA ILE A 9 -6.92 4.70 17.77
C ILE A 9 -7.79 5.95 17.97
N SER A 10 -8.55 6.03 19.07
CA SER A 10 -9.34 7.21 19.46
C SER A 10 -8.53 8.49 19.64
N LYS A 11 -7.20 8.39 19.82
CA LYS A 11 -6.28 9.54 19.87
C LYS A 11 -5.93 10.07 18.49
N TYR A 12 -6.24 9.32 17.43
CA TYR A 12 -5.91 9.60 16.04
C TYR A 12 -7.18 9.50 15.17
N PRO A 13 -8.13 10.43 15.32
CA PRO A 13 -9.48 10.31 14.73
C PRO A 13 -9.47 10.18 13.21
N GLU A 14 -8.56 10.88 12.52
CA GLU A 14 -8.42 10.75 11.07
C GLU A 14 -8.00 9.33 10.66
N LEU A 15 -7.04 8.74 11.39
CA LEU A 15 -6.58 7.39 11.13
C LEU A 15 -7.67 6.35 11.50
N GLU A 16 -8.41 6.60 12.57
CA GLU A 16 -9.54 5.77 12.99
C GLU A 16 -10.58 5.65 11.86
N ILE A 17 -10.95 6.80 11.29
CA ILE A 17 -11.89 6.87 10.16
C ILE A 17 -11.33 6.08 8.98
N LYS A 18 -10.10 6.37 8.56
CA LYS A 18 -9.45 5.66 7.43
C LYS A 18 -9.43 4.14 7.63
N CYS A 19 -9.09 3.64 8.82
CA CYS A 19 -9.06 2.20 9.08
C CYS A 19 -10.44 1.54 9.08
N LYS A 20 -11.46 2.21 9.63
CA LYS A 20 -12.82 1.65 9.74
C LYS A 20 -13.60 1.75 8.43
N GLU A 21 -13.49 2.87 7.72
CA GLU A 21 -14.19 3.11 6.47
C GLU A 21 -13.70 2.22 5.33
N ASP A 22 -12.41 1.89 5.27
CA ASP A 22 -11.88 0.94 4.28
C ASP A 22 -12.66 -0.40 4.30
N TYR A 23 -13.00 -0.92 5.48
CA TYR A 23 -13.85 -2.12 5.56
C TYR A 23 -15.31 -1.84 5.22
N SER A 24 -15.91 -0.81 5.80
CA SER A 24 -17.33 -0.53 5.62
C SER A 24 -17.69 -0.15 4.18
N LEU A 25 -16.83 0.57 3.46
CA LEU A 25 -17.00 0.91 2.04
C LEU A 25 -16.93 -0.33 1.14
N ASN A 26 -16.22 -1.37 1.56
CA ASN A 26 -16.16 -2.64 0.86
C ASN A 26 -17.27 -3.62 1.32
N GLY A 27 -18.13 -3.23 2.26
CA GLY A 27 -19.25 -4.07 2.75
C GLY A 27 -18.88 -5.03 3.88
N TYR A 28 -17.77 -4.79 4.59
CA TYR A 28 -17.29 -5.63 5.68
C TYR A 28 -17.57 -5.04 7.06
N ASP A 29 -17.85 -5.91 8.04
CA ASP A 29 -17.82 -5.54 9.45
C ASP A 29 -16.38 -5.50 9.96
N TRP A 30 -15.85 -4.30 10.13
CA TRP A 30 -14.50 -4.09 10.64
C TRP A 30 -14.30 -4.73 12.03
N LYS A 31 -15.33 -4.83 12.88
CA LYS A 31 -15.22 -5.46 14.20
C LYS A 31 -15.01 -6.96 14.09
N GLN A 32 -15.65 -7.59 13.12
CA GLN A 32 -15.45 -9.00 12.84
C GLN A 32 -14.02 -9.25 12.36
N ILE A 33 -13.57 -8.50 11.34
CA ILE A 33 -12.19 -8.58 10.82
C ILE A 33 -11.16 -8.36 11.93
N ALA A 34 -11.37 -7.34 12.76
CA ALA A 34 -10.50 -7.02 13.88
C ALA A 34 -10.32 -8.21 14.84
N LYS A 35 -11.40 -8.93 15.17
CA LYS A 35 -11.36 -10.07 16.08
C LYS A 35 -10.73 -11.30 15.42
N GLU A 36 -11.09 -11.58 14.18
CA GLU A 36 -10.77 -12.83 13.50
C GLU A 36 -9.41 -12.83 12.80
N MET A 37 -8.88 -11.65 12.44
CA MET A 37 -7.71 -11.54 11.57
C MET A 37 -6.56 -10.72 12.18
N VAL A 38 -6.87 -9.81 13.12
CA VAL A 38 -5.89 -8.84 13.65
C VAL A 38 -5.52 -9.17 15.09
N PHE A 39 -6.49 -9.09 16.00
CA PHE A 39 -6.23 -9.19 17.44
C PHE A 39 -5.98 -10.61 17.93
N ASN A 40 -6.33 -11.63 17.14
CA ASN A 40 -6.01 -13.03 17.45
C ASN A 40 -4.54 -13.41 17.17
N ARG A 41 -3.78 -12.55 16.49
CA ARG A 41 -2.37 -12.78 16.12
C ARG A 41 -1.40 -11.76 16.68
N THR A 42 -1.90 -10.75 17.41
CA THR A 42 -1.08 -9.61 17.85
C THR A 42 0.15 -10.06 18.63
N LYS A 43 0.04 -11.10 19.46
CA LYS A 43 1.17 -11.58 20.26
C LYS A 43 2.25 -12.23 19.39
N GLU A 44 1.85 -13.04 18.42
CA GLU A 44 2.73 -13.79 17.51
C GLU A 44 3.42 -12.83 16.53
N ASP A 45 2.71 -11.81 16.07
CA ASP A 45 3.20 -10.86 15.09
C ASP A 45 3.90 -9.64 15.73
N PHE A 46 3.81 -9.44 17.06
CA PHE A 46 4.37 -8.28 17.77
C PHE A 46 5.87 -8.04 17.51
N SER A 47 6.69 -9.09 17.58
CA SER A 47 8.13 -8.96 17.33
C SER A 47 8.42 -8.48 15.90
N LYS A 48 7.64 -8.96 14.92
CA LYS A 48 7.74 -8.53 13.52
C LYS A 48 7.23 -7.09 13.34
N MET A 49 6.24 -6.66 14.10
CA MET A 49 5.75 -5.27 14.08
C MET A 49 6.83 -4.31 14.59
N VAL A 50 7.56 -4.69 15.63
CA VAL A 50 8.72 -3.92 16.12
C VAL A 50 9.82 -3.85 15.06
N LEU A 51 10.17 -4.98 14.44
CA LEU A 51 11.15 -5.02 13.35
C LEU A 51 10.71 -4.19 12.14
N ALA A 52 9.42 -4.21 11.79
CA ALA A 52 8.86 -3.38 10.72
C ALA A 52 9.00 -1.88 11.05
N HIS A 53 8.64 -1.47 12.27
CA HIS A 53 8.78 -0.09 12.72
C HIS A 53 10.23 0.40 12.63
N GLU A 54 11.18 -0.32 13.23
CA GLU A 54 12.60 0.04 13.22
C GLU A 54 13.18 0.03 11.80
N GLY A 55 12.83 -0.99 11.01
CA GLY A 55 13.30 -1.13 9.64
C GLY A 55 12.80 -0.02 8.71
N ILE A 56 11.55 0.42 8.84
CA ILE A 56 11.03 1.52 8.02
C ILE A 56 11.78 2.82 8.32
N LEU A 57 12.02 3.13 9.60
CA LEU A 57 12.79 4.33 9.98
C LEU A 57 14.19 4.30 9.32
N GLN A 58 14.88 3.16 9.37
CA GLN A 58 16.17 3.00 8.72
C GLN A 58 16.10 3.15 7.19
N VAL A 59 15.09 2.55 6.56
CA VAL A 59 14.95 2.52 5.10
C VAL A 59 14.61 3.92 4.55
N VAL A 60 13.70 4.65 5.18
CA VAL A 60 13.27 5.99 4.74
C VAL A 60 14.46 6.94 4.64
N ASP A 61 15.33 6.96 5.66
CA ASP A 61 16.54 7.80 5.65
C ASP A 61 17.46 7.45 4.47
N SER A 62 17.64 6.15 4.21
CA SER A 62 18.52 5.68 3.13
C SER A 62 17.96 6.00 1.73
N LEU A 63 16.64 5.91 1.55
CA LEU A 63 15.98 6.16 0.27
C LEU A 63 15.88 7.64 -0.04
N ASN A 64 15.71 8.51 0.96
CA ASN A 64 15.66 9.96 0.75
C ASN A 64 16.89 10.47 -0.04
N ILE A 65 18.08 9.95 0.26
CA ILE A 65 19.32 10.27 -0.45
C ILE A 65 19.27 9.82 -1.92
N ARG A 66 18.70 8.63 -2.19
CA ARG A 66 18.58 8.09 -3.55
C ARG A 66 17.53 8.83 -4.37
N MET A 67 16.41 9.23 -3.75
CA MET A 67 15.33 9.98 -4.39
C MET A 67 15.84 11.30 -4.97
N CYS A 68 16.63 12.05 -4.19
CA CYS A 68 17.23 13.30 -4.64
C CYS A 68 18.07 13.11 -5.92
N LYS A 69 18.75 11.97 -6.07
CA LYS A 69 19.58 11.67 -7.25
C LYS A 69 18.76 11.29 -8.47
N VAL A 70 17.66 10.57 -8.29
CA VAL A 70 16.82 10.06 -9.39
C VAL A 70 15.87 11.15 -9.91
N PHE A 71 15.24 11.91 -9.02
CA PHE A 71 14.17 12.85 -9.37
C PHE A 71 14.57 14.33 -9.31
N ASN A 72 15.72 14.64 -8.69
CA ASN A 72 16.28 16.00 -8.66
C ASN A 72 15.38 17.07 -7.99
N PHE A 73 14.54 16.67 -7.04
CA PHE A 73 13.81 17.57 -6.14
C PHE A 73 13.55 16.92 -4.77
N ASN A 74 13.26 17.75 -3.77
CA ASN A 74 12.95 17.33 -2.41
C ASN A 74 11.44 17.47 -2.16
N LEU A 75 10.84 16.47 -1.51
CA LEU A 75 9.45 16.51 -1.07
C LEU A 75 9.35 16.42 0.44
N GLU A 76 8.47 17.24 1.02
CA GLU A 76 8.01 17.04 2.39
C GLU A 76 6.91 15.97 2.37
N VAL A 77 7.18 14.84 3.02
CA VAL A 77 6.24 13.72 3.14
C VAL A 77 6.18 13.29 4.59
N THR A 78 4.97 13.18 5.12
CA THR A 78 4.73 12.64 6.45
C THR A 78 4.77 11.11 6.39
N ILE A 79 5.52 10.46 7.28
CA ILE A 79 5.47 9.00 7.43
C ILE A 79 4.64 8.67 8.66
N VAL A 80 3.55 7.92 8.47
CA VAL A 80 2.66 7.45 9.54
C VAL A 80 2.85 5.95 9.71
N LEU A 81 3.41 5.54 10.85
CA LEU A 81 3.52 4.13 11.24
C LEU A 81 2.38 3.80 12.21
N TYR A 82 1.54 2.82 11.88
CA TYR A 82 0.37 2.53 12.70
C TYR A 82 0.03 1.04 12.81
N CYS A 83 -0.55 0.67 13.96
CA CYS A 83 -1.24 -0.61 14.14
C CYS A 83 -2.71 -0.43 13.79
N GLY A 84 -3.12 -0.85 12.60
CA GLY A 84 -4.48 -0.67 12.11
C GLY A 84 -5.37 -1.88 12.38
N LEU A 85 -6.17 -2.18 11.36
CA LEU A 85 -7.03 -3.36 11.27
C LEU A 85 -6.56 -4.31 10.15
N CYS A 86 -5.26 -4.36 9.84
CA CYS A 86 -4.68 -5.11 8.71
C CYS A 86 -5.18 -4.67 7.32
N ASN A 87 -5.55 -3.40 7.16
CA ASN A 87 -6.03 -2.80 5.91
C ASN A 87 -5.00 -2.92 4.77
N SER A 88 -3.89 -2.19 4.88
CA SER A 88 -2.79 -2.18 3.90
C SER A 88 -1.42 -2.20 4.58
N ALA A 89 -0.41 -2.69 3.86
CA ALA A 89 0.99 -2.65 4.29
C ALA A 89 1.61 -1.26 4.08
N GLY A 90 1.24 -0.60 2.99
CA GLY A 90 1.65 0.75 2.60
C GLY A 90 0.58 1.36 1.70
N TRP A 91 0.38 2.66 1.80
CA TRP A 91 -0.47 3.42 0.89
C TRP A 91 -0.20 4.92 1.06
N VAL A 92 -0.49 5.70 0.02
CA VAL A 92 -0.31 7.14 -0.01
C VAL A 92 -1.66 7.85 0.07
N ASP A 93 -1.76 8.82 0.98
CA ASP A 93 -2.93 9.67 1.14
C ASP A 93 -2.51 11.00 1.79
N THR A 94 -3.47 11.76 2.29
CA THR A 94 -3.27 12.90 3.18
C THR A 94 -3.41 12.44 4.64
N TYR A 95 -2.59 13.00 5.52
CA TYR A 95 -2.71 12.91 6.97
C TYR A 95 -2.35 14.26 7.59
N ASP A 96 -3.21 14.81 8.46
CA ASP A 96 -3.07 16.16 9.01
C ASP A 96 -2.89 17.23 7.90
N ASN A 97 -3.70 17.12 6.84
CA ASN A 97 -3.65 17.99 5.65
C ASN A 97 -2.31 18.01 4.89
N LYS A 98 -1.40 17.06 5.18
CA LYS A 98 -0.12 16.90 4.49
C LYS A 98 -0.07 15.59 3.73
N ARG A 99 0.68 15.57 2.62
CA ARG A 99 0.99 14.34 1.90
C ARG A 99 1.66 13.34 2.85
N ALA A 100 1.12 12.13 2.92
CA ALA A 100 1.60 11.11 3.84
C ALA A 100 1.70 9.74 3.18
N ILE A 101 2.66 8.95 3.65
CA ILE A 101 2.70 7.51 3.43
C ILE A 101 2.30 6.84 4.75
N LEU A 102 1.28 5.99 4.69
CA LEU A 102 0.74 5.28 5.84
C LEU A 102 1.17 3.81 5.77
N PHE A 103 1.98 3.37 6.73
CA PHE A 103 2.43 1.98 6.84
C PHE A 103 1.73 1.25 7.99
N GLY A 104 0.91 0.26 7.64
CA GLY A 104 0.26 -0.65 8.57
C GLY A 104 1.24 -1.72 9.06
N ILE A 105 1.90 -1.49 10.19
CA ILE A 105 2.95 -2.39 10.70
C ILE A 105 2.40 -3.78 11.08
N ASP A 106 1.12 -3.85 11.43
CA ASP A 106 0.36 -5.09 11.63
C ASP A 106 0.22 -5.88 10.33
N LYS A 107 -0.12 -5.22 9.21
CA LYS A 107 -0.22 -5.88 7.90
C LYS A 107 1.15 -6.34 7.40
N ILE A 108 2.19 -5.52 7.56
CA ILE A 108 3.57 -5.88 7.21
C ILE A 108 4.02 -7.13 7.99
N ALA A 109 3.74 -7.17 9.29
CA ALA A 109 4.05 -8.32 10.13
C ALA A 109 3.29 -9.57 9.68
N ARG A 110 1.98 -9.44 9.41
CA ARG A 110 1.11 -10.53 8.92
C ARG A 110 1.60 -11.16 7.63
N LEU A 111 2.12 -10.34 6.71
CA LEU A 111 2.64 -10.76 5.41
C LEU A 111 4.10 -11.24 5.46
N ASN A 112 4.76 -11.20 6.63
CA ASN A 112 6.19 -11.45 6.79
C ASN A 112 7.05 -10.54 5.90
N TRP A 113 6.70 -9.25 5.87
CA TRP A 113 7.38 -8.21 5.10
C TRP A 113 8.30 -7.33 5.95
N HIS A 114 8.55 -7.71 7.20
CA HIS A 114 9.33 -6.96 8.19
C HIS A 114 10.86 -7.00 7.98
N THR A 115 11.37 -7.71 6.97
CA THR A 115 12.80 -7.76 6.69
C THR A 115 13.24 -6.50 5.94
N ILE A 116 14.47 -6.03 6.17
CA ILE A 116 15.00 -4.80 5.54
C ILE A 116 14.86 -4.82 4.01
N GLU A 117 15.14 -5.95 3.36
CA GLU A 117 15.01 -6.07 1.91
C GLU A 117 13.57 -5.84 1.41
N LYS A 118 12.59 -6.41 2.12
CA LYS A 118 11.17 -6.26 1.79
C LYS A 118 10.69 -4.84 2.10
N LEU A 119 11.11 -4.27 3.23
CA LEU A 119 10.80 -2.89 3.59
C LEU A 119 11.43 -1.89 2.59
N GLU A 120 12.65 -2.13 2.12
CA GLU A 120 13.30 -1.32 1.08
C GLU A 120 12.43 -1.28 -0.19
N SER A 121 11.92 -2.44 -0.63
CA SER A 121 10.99 -2.53 -1.76
C SER A 121 9.69 -1.77 -1.48
N LEU A 122 9.02 -2.05 -0.36
CA LEU A 122 7.74 -1.44 0.00
C LEU A 122 7.84 0.09 0.09
N VAL A 123 8.80 0.62 0.85
CA VAL A 123 8.96 2.06 1.04
C VAL A 123 9.32 2.75 -0.28
N ALA A 124 10.18 2.13 -1.10
CA ALA A 124 10.49 2.65 -2.43
C ALA A 124 9.26 2.73 -3.34
N HIS A 125 8.37 1.73 -3.28
CA HIS A 125 7.11 1.71 -4.05
C HIS A 125 6.21 2.89 -3.68
N GLU A 126 5.91 3.03 -2.39
CA GLU A 126 5.03 4.10 -1.90
C GLU A 126 5.61 5.49 -2.15
N LEU A 127 6.94 5.66 -2.03
CA LEU A 127 7.60 6.90 -2.40
C LEU A 127 7.43 7.23 -3.89
N CYS A 128 7.40 6.23 -4.76
CA CYS A 128 7.18 6.46 -6.19
C CYS A 128 5.74 6.92 -6.48
N HIS A 129 4.73 6.45 -5.73
CA HIS A 129 3.37 7.02 -5.79
C HIS A 129 3.37 8.50 -5.37
N VAL A 130 4.05 8.86 -4.27
CA VAL A 130 4.18 10.28 -3.86
C VAL A 130 4.78 11.13 -4.98
N ILE A 131 5.87 10.65 -5.61
CA ILE A 131 6.52 11.36 -6.71
C ILE A 131 5.59 11.51 -7.91
N HIS A 132 4.88 10.45 -8.27
CA HIS A 132 3.91 10.47 -9.37
C HIS A 132 2.88 11.57 -9.16
N PHE A 133 2.25 11.58 -7.99
CA PHE A 133 1.26 12.56 -7.60
C PHE A 133 1.82 13.98 -7.59
N HIS A 134 3.06 14.16 -7.11
CA HIS A 134 3.72 15.46 -7.15
C HIS A 134 3.97 15.96 -8.57
N ILE A 135 4.52 15.12 -9.44
CA ILE A 135 4.82 15.48 -10.84
C ILE A 135 3.53 15.80 -11.60
N ARG A 136 2.46 15.04 -11.35
CA ARG A 136 1.16 15.26 -11.98
C ARG A 136 0.42 16.46 -11.44
N GLY A 137 0.59 16.81 -10.17
CA GLY A 137 -0.23 17.79 -9.47
C GLY A 137 -1.67 17.31 -9.19
N GLU A 138 -1.96 16.03 -9.45
CA GLU A 138 -3.27 15.40 -9.29
C GLU A 138 -3.07 13.94 -8.84
N ASP A 139 -3.90 13.50 -7.90
CA ASP A 139 -3.81 12.16 -7.29
C ASP A 139 -4.71 11.13 -7.97
N LYS A 140 -5.69 11.60 -8.72
CA LYS A 140 -6.77 10.78 -9.26
C LYS A 140 -6.81 10.88 -10.78
N LEU A 141 -7.66 10.04 -11.35
CA LEU A 141 -8.06 10.17 -12.75
C LEU A 141 -8.45 11.63 -13.06
N PRO A 142 -7.95 12.23 -14.16
CA PRO A 142 -8.25 13.61 -14.50
C PRO A 142 -9.75 13.86 -14.58
N SER A 143 -10.22 15.01 -14.10
CA SER A 143 -11.64 15.35 -14.07
C SER A 143 -12.29 15.45 -15.45
N SER A 144 -11.48 15.52 -16.52
CA SER A 144 -11.95 15.49 -17.91
C SER A 144 -12.27 14.09 -18.44
N ILE A 145 -11.95 13.04 -17.67
CA ILE A 145 -12.19 11.64 -18.03
C ILE A 145 -13.31 11.11 -17.15
N ASP A 146 -14.28 10.42 -17.76
CA ASP A 146 -15.38 9.81 -17.03
C ASP A 146 -14.87 8.75 -16.04
N SER A 147 -15.26 8.87 -14.77
CA SER A 147 -15.00 7.87 -13.73
C SER A 147 -15.93 6.68 -13.94
N ASN A 148 -15.46 5.71 -14.73
CA ASN A 148 -16.09 4.42 -14.92
C ASN A 148 -15.06 3.31 -14.69
N ILE A 149 -15.54 2.08 -14.50
CA ILE A 149 -14.72 0.92 -14.15
C ILE A 149 -13.55 0.71 -15.13
N PHE A 150 -13.80 0.90 -16.43
CA PHE A 150 -12.77 0.74 -17.43
C PHE A 150 -11.66 1.78 -17.24
N ASN A 151 -12.02 3.07 -17.16
CA ASN A 151 -11.06 4.17 -17.03
C ASN A 151 -10.32 4.11 -15.69
N GLU A 152 -11.00 3.76 -14.61
CA GLU A 152 -10.38 3.54 -13.30
C GLU A 152 -9.40 2.38 -13.33
N GLY A 153 -9.78 1.24 -13.94
CA GLY A 153 -8.88 0.10 -14.10
C GLY A 153 -7.62 0.46 -14.89
N ILE A 154 -7.76 1.16 -16.02
CA ILE A 154 -6.61 1.64 -16.81
C ILE A 154 -5.75 2.61 -15.99
N TRP A 155 -6.38 3.50 -15.22
CA TRP A 155 -5.67 4.42 -14.33
C TRP A 155 -4.84 3.68 -13.29
N TYR A 156 -5.42 2.70 -12.59
CA TYR A 156 -4.70 1.90 -11.60
C TYR A 156 -3.53 1.13 -12.23
N LEU A 157 -3.71 0.55 -13.42
CA LEU A 157 -2.61 -0.12 -14.12
C LEU A 157 -1.46 0.83 -14.41
N TYR A 158 -1.77 2.05 -14.84
CA TYR A 158 -0.77 3.09 -15.09
C TYR A 158 -0.06 3.52 -13.81
N GLU A 159 -0.81 3.76 -12.73
CA GLU A 159 -0.28 4.22 -11.46
C GLU A 159 0.65 3.19 -10.81
N GLU A 160 0.20 1.94 -10.68
CA GLU A 160 1.01 0.84 -10.15
C GLU A 160 2.21 0.54 -11.05
N GLY A 161 2.02 0.60 -12.37
CA GLY A 161 3.11 0.42 -13.34
C GLY A 161 4.18 1.51 -13.24
N PHE A 162 3.77 2.76 -13.01
CA PHE A 162 4.70 3.87 -12.75
C PHE A 162 5.49 3.62 -11.47
N ALA A 163 4.80 3.31 -10.37
CA ALA A 163 5.43 3.07 -9.08
C ALA A 163 6.44 1.92 -9.14
N GLN A 164 6.04 0.79 -9.74
CA GLN A 164 6.91 -0.38 -9.93
C GLN A 164 8.13 -0.08 -10.81
N PHE A 165 7.95 0.63 -11.92
CA PHE A 165 9.07 0.98 -12.81
C PHE A 165 10.11 1.85 -12.11
N PHE A 166 9.66 2.88 -11.39
CA PHE A 166 10.57 3.78 -10.69
C PHE A 166 11.14 3.19 -9.41
N GLN A 167 10.43 2.27 -8.74
CA GLN A 167 10.98 1.44 -7.67
C GLN A 167 12.24 0.70 -8.16
N TYR A 168 12.20 0.08 -9.34
CA TYR A 168 13.37 -0.60 -9.90
C TYR A 168 14.52 0.36 -10.20
N LYS A 169 14.22 1.56 -10.68
CA LYS A 169 15.24 2.60 -10.93
C LYS A 169 15.86 3.11 -9.64
N LEU A 170 15.07 3.26 -8.59
CA LEU A 170 15.52 3.74 -7.28
C LEU A 170 16.40 2.71 -6.57
N LEU A 171 16.09 1.43 -6.75
CA LEU A 171 16.80 0.32 -6.10
C LEU A 171 17.88 -0.32 -6.96
N ASP A 172 17.93 0.01 -8.26
CA ASP A 172 18.83 -0.58 -9.27
C ASP A 172 18.71 -2.11 -9.37
N LYS A 173 17.49 -2.64 -9.16
CA LYS A 173 17.17 -4.07 -9.21
C LYS A 173 15.66 -4.29 -9.41
N GLU A 174 15.30 -5.37 -10.09
CA GLU A 174 13.92 -5.84 -10.21
C GLU A 174 13.54 -6.56 -8.90
N VAL A 175 12.82 -5.87 -8.00
CA VAL A 175 12.44 -6.38 -6.67
C VAL A 175 11.01 -6.06 -6.30
N ASP A 176 10.40 -6.94 -5.52
CA ASP A 176 9.08 -6.74 -4.96
C ASP A 176 9.04 -7.35 -3.56
N THR A 177 8.25 -6.76 -2.66
CA THR A 177 8.06 -7.22 -1.29
C THR A 177 7.54 -8.68 -1.21
N ARG A 178 6.86 -9.16 -2.25
CA ARG A 178 6.37 -10.54 -2.42
C ARG A 178 7.47 -11.55 -2.78
N GLY A 179 8.64 -11.08 -3.21
CA GLY A 179 9.80 -11.92 -3.51
C GLY A 179 9.87 -12.40 -4.97
N LYS A 180 10.95 -13.10 -5.31
CA LYS A 180 11.24 -13.55 -6.68
C LYS A 180 10.23 -14.57 -7.18
N GLU A 181 9.77 -15.46 -6.31
CA GLU A 181 8.82 -16.52 -6.64
C GLU A 181 7.51 -15.93 -7.18
N TRP A 182 7.10 -14.77 -6.66
CA TRP A 182 5.94 -14.04 -7.18
C TRP A 182 6.12 -13.64 -8.65
N PHE A 183 7.26 -13.07 -9.01
CA PHE A 183 7.56 -12.73 -10.41
C PHE A 183 7.57 -13.96 -11.31
N ASP A 184 8.14 -15.07 -10.83
CA ASP A 184 8.22 -16.30 -11.61
C ASP A 184 6.82 -16.87 -11.88
N ILE A 185 5.91 -16.80 -10.89
CA ILE A 185 4.48 -17.13 -11.07
C ILE A 185 3.82 -16.18 -12.07
N CYS A 186 4.02 -14.86 -11.93
CA CYS A 186 3.45 -13.88 -12.85
C CYS A 186 3.92 -14.09 -14.30
N ARG A 187 5.22 -14.34 -14.51
CA ARG A 187 5.81 -14.59 -15.83
C ARG A 187 5.29 -15.89 -16.44
N ALA A 188 5.21 -16.95 -15.66
CA ALA A 188 4.64 -18.23 -16.13
C ALA A 188 3.16 -18.10 -16.55
N ASN A 189 2.42 -17.15 -15.98
CA ASN A 189 1.00 -16.95 -16.22
C ASN A 189 0.68 -15.66 -17.01
N GLU A 190 1.68 -14.99 -17.60
CA GLU A 190 1.56 -13.62 -18.11
C GLU A 190 0.38 -13.45 -19.08
N ARG A 191 0.26 -14.35 -20.06
CA ARG A 191 -0.83 -14.31 -21.06
C ARG A 191 -2.20 -14.46 -20.39
N GLN A 192 -2.31 -15.35 -19.40
CA GLN A 192 -3.56 -15.56 -18.68
C GLN A 192 -3.92 -14.35 -17.84
N LEU A 193 -2.95 -13.78 -17.11
CA LEU A 193 -3.15 -12.57 -16.30
C LEU A 193 -3.62 -11.40 -17.16
N LYS A 194 -2.99 -11.17 -18.33
CA LYS A 194 -3.42 -10.14 -19.28
C LYS A 194 -4.87 -10.34 -19.75
N ASN A 195 -5.23 -11.58 -20.06
CA ASN A 195 -6.60 -11.89 -20.48
C ASN A 195 -7.62 -11.70 -19.35
N LEU A 196 -7.27 -12.07 -18.12
CA LEU A 196 -8.14 -11.87 -16.95
C LEU A 196 -8.29 -10.38 -16.64
N TYR A 197 -7.20 -9.62 -16.69
CA TYR A 197 -7.24 -8.17 -16.47
C TYR A 197 -8.09 -7.47 -17.54
N LEU A 198 -7.94 -7.85 -18.82
CA LEU A 198 -8.77 -7.30 -19.90
C LEU A 198 -10.26 -7.59 -19.68
N LYS A 199 -10.62 -8.79 -19.20
CA LYS A 199 -12.01 -9.09 -18.86
C LYS A 199 -12.51 -8.26 -17.68
N ALA A 200 -11.69 -8.09 -16.65
CA ALA A 200 -12.00 -7.31 -15.46
C ALA A 200 -12.26 -5.83 -15.77
N LEU A 201 -11.62 -5.26 -16.80
CA LEU A 201 -11.90 -3.89 -17.26
C LEU A 201 -13.35 -3.67 -17.74
N PHE A 202 -14.07 -4.73 -18.09
CA PHE A 202 -15.46 -4.69 -18.54
C PHE A 202 -16.44 -5.35 -17.56
N ASP A 203 -15.97 -5.74 -16.37
CA ASP A 203 -16.82 -6.30 -15.31
C ASP A 203 -17.44 -5.14 -14.51
N GLU A 204 -18.71 -4.84 -14.78
CA GLU A 204 -19.43 -3.71 -14.16
C GLU A 204 -19.68 -3.87 -12.65
N GLU A 205 -19.50 -5.07 -12.09
CA GLU A 205 -19.71 -5.31 -10.66
C GLU A 205 -18.41 -5.21 -9.87
N LYS A 206 -17.35 -5.88 -10.33
CA LYS A 206 -16.08 -6.00 -9.58
C LYS A 206 -14.95 -5.13 -10.12
N GLY A 207 -14.96 -4.83 -11.41
CA GLY A 207 -13.83 -4.18 -12.08
C GLY A 207 -12.50 -4.91 -11.83
N THR A 208 -11.42 -4.15 -11.71
CA THR A 208 -10.04 -4.67 -11.54
C THR A 208 -9.63 -4.92 -10.08
N GLN A 209 -10.56 -4.91 -9.12
CA GLN A 209 -10.24 -4.96 -7.68
C GLN A 209 -9.43 -6.20 -7.27
N ASP A 210 -9.65 -7.35 -7.90
CA ASP A 210 -8.92 -8.60 -7.63
C ASP A 210 -7.42 -8.53 -8.00
N PHE A 211 -7.00 -7.49 -8.72
CA PHE A 211 -5.62 -7.27 -9.13
C PHE A 211 -4.90 -6.22 -8.27
N LEU A 212 -5.61 -5.58 -7.33
CA LEU A 212 -5.09 -4.44 -6.56
C LEU A 212 -4.62 -4.85 -5.16
N GLY A 213 -3.47 -4.31 -4.77
CA GLY A 213 -2.90 -4.43 -3.43
C GLY A 213 -2.33 -5.80 -3.06
N ALA A 214 -1.87 -5.91 -1.82
CA ALA A 214 -1.41 -7.17 -1.19
C ALA A 214 -2.61 -8.08 -0.81
N GLY A 215 -3.48 -8.34 -1.77
CA GLY A 215 -4.77 -9.02 -1.61
C GLY A 215 -4.65 -10.45 -1.08
N LEU A 216 -4.82 -10.61 0.23
CA LEU A 216 -6.02 -11.30 0.70
C LEU A 216 -7.02 -10.20 1.02
N LYS A 217 -7.85 -9.84 0.04
CA LYS A 217 -9.18 -9.31 0.35
C LYS A 217 -10.09 -10.55 0.33
N TYR A 218 -10.43 -10.99 1.54
CA TYR A 218 -11.30 -12.11 1.96
C TYR A 218 -10.60 -13.46 2.15
#